data_AF-A0A3C0YYV8-F1
#
_entry.id   AF-A0A3C0YYV8-F1
#
_cell.length_a   1.000
_cell.length_b   1.000
_cell.length_c   1.000
_cell.angle_alpha   90.00
_cell.angle_beta   90.00
_cell.angle_gamma   90.00
#
_symmetry.space_group_name_H-M   'P 1'
#
loop_
_entity.id
_entity.type
_entity.pdbx_description
1 polymer ?
#
loop_
_entity_poly.entity_id
_entity_poly.type
_entity_poly.pdbx_seq_one_letter_code
_entity_poly.pdbx_strand_id
1 'polypeptide(L)'
;PYLPLQAGDVRTESFGDIWREAPVLRSMREQSPGGRCGECEYGKVCGGCRARAHALSDDLFAEDIWCLYEPKGDGAAAPEIDVSWTPEAEQRLQRIPGFIRGRVRG
;
A
#
# COMPACT_ATOMS: atom_id res chain seq x y z
N PRO A 1 -9.73 12.75 -6.81
CA PRO A 1 -9.45 12.69 -8.26
C PRO A 1 -9.29 11.24 -8.68
N TYR A 2 -9.57 10.92 -9.95
CA TYR A 2 -9.26 9.62 -10.55
C TYR A 2 -7.80 9.61 -11.06
N LEU A 3 -7.17 8.44 -11.11
CA LEU A 3 -5.82 8.26 -11.66
C LEU A 3 -5.93 7.67 -13.08
N PRO A 4 -5.67 8.46 -14.15
CA PRO A 4 -5.89 8.04 -15.53
C PRO A 4 -4.74 7.18 -16.10
N LEU A 5 -4.14 6.31 -15.27
CA LEU A 5 -3.07 5.40 -15.68
C LEU A 5 -3.61 4.00 -15.87
N GLN A 6 -3.16 3.32 -16.93
CA GLN A 6 -3.50 1.94 -17.22
C GLN A 6 -2.34 1.02 -16.82
N ALA A 7 -2.68 -0.13 -16.23
CA ALA A 7 -1.71 -1.16 -15.86
C ALA A 7 -1.63 -2.33 -16.86
N GLY A 8 -2.66 -2.53 -17.68
CA GLY A 8 -2.74 -3.62 -18.67
C GLY A 8 -4.19 -4.03 -18.96
N ASP A 9 -4.38 -5.04 -19.81
CA ASP A 9 -5.69 -5.63 -20.13
C ASP A 9 -5.72 -7.15 -19.87
N VAL A 10 -6.57 -7.58 -18.94
CA VAL A 10 -6.74 -8.99 -18.55
C VAL A 10 -7.30 -9.89 -19.66
N ARG A 11 -7.80 -9.31 -20.76
CA ARG A 11 -8.23 -10.04 -21.95
C ARG A 11 -7.06 -10.49 -22.81
N THR A 12 -5.92 -9.81 -22.70
CA THR A 12 -4.71 -10.05 -23.51
C THR A 12 -3.53 -10.55 -22.68
N GLU A 13 -3.50 -10.25 -21.39
CA GLU A 13 -2.41 -10.58 -20.47
C GLU A 13 -2.94 -11.27 -19.22
N SER A 14 -2.11 -12.11 -18.57
CA SER A 14 -2.52 -12.71 -17.31
C SER A 14 -2.57 -11.65 -16.21
N PHE A 15 -3.57 -11.75 -15.31
CA PHE A 15 -3.65 -10.84 -14.16
C PHE A 15 -2.38 -10.86 -13.32
N GLY A 16 -1.74 -12.03 -13.18
CA GLY A 16 -0.50 -12.16 -12.41
C GLY A 16 0.65 -11.36 -13.01
N ASP A 17 0.76 -11.32 -14.33
CA ASP A 17 1.82 -10.58 -15.02
C ASP A 17 1.54 -9.08 -14.98
N ILE A 18 0.29 -8.65 -15.20
CA ILE A 18 -0.11 -7.25 -14.97
C ILE A 18 0.24 -6.84 -13.54
N TRP A 19 -0.16 -7.64 -12.55
CA TRP A 19 0.04 -7.32 -11.14
C TRP A 19 1.53 -7.15 -10.78
N ARG A 20 2.39 -8.06 -11.23
CA ARG A 20 3.83 -8.06 -10.89
C ARG A 20 4.66 -7.12 -11.75
N GLU A 21 4.39 -7.08 -13.06
CA GLU A 21 5.31 -6.53 -14.05
C GLU A 21 4.86 -5.19 -14.63
N ALA A 22 3.58 -4.80 -14.51
CA ALA A 22 3.10 -3.53 -15.04
C ALA A 22 3.93 -2.36 -14.46
N PRO A 23 4.50 -1.49 -15.32
CA PRO A 23 5.40 -0.42 -14.86
C PRO A 23 4.80 0.49 -13.78
N VAL A 24 3.51 0.83 -13.90
CA VAL A 24 2.80 1.66 -12.91
C VAL A 24 2.67 0.95 -11.56
N LEU A 25 2.36 -0.35 -11.54
CA LEU A 25 2.21 -1.10 -10.28
C LEU A 25 3.57 -1.41 -9.66
N ARG A 26 4.58 -1.69 -10.49
CA ARG A 26 5.96 -1.90 -10.03
C ARG A 26 6.52 -0.63 -9.40
N SER A 27 6.41 0.51 -10.08
CA SER A 27 6.87 1.79 -9.55
C SER A 27 6.17 2.15 -8.22
N MET A 28 4.86 1.91 -8.09
CA MET A 28 4.14 2.12 -6.82
C MET A 28 4.64 1.26 -5.65
N ARG A 29 5.27 0.11 -5.91
CA ARG A 29 5.85 -0.75 -4.87
C ARG A 29 7.29 -0.39 -4.53
N GLU A 30 8.04 0.10 -5.51
CA GLU A 30 9.49 0.27 -5.41
C GLU A 30 9.91 1.71 -5.09
N GLN A 31 9.11 2.70 -5.45
CA GLN A 31 9.47 4.11 -5.33
C GLN A 31 8.79 4.77 -4.13
N SER A 32 9.56 5.57 -3.41
CA SER A 32 9.06 6.48 -2.39
C SER A 32 8.60 7.78 -3.05
N PRO A 33 7.51 8.40 -2.56
CA PRO A 33 7.15 9.77 -2.94
C PRO A 33 8.27 10.77 -2.65
N GLY A 34 8.34 11.84 -3.42
CA GLY A 34 9.19 13.00 -3.14
C GLY A 34 8.55 14.02 -2.19
N GLY A 35 9.24 15.14 -1.98
CA GLY A 35 8.79 16.23 -1.10
C GLY A 35 8.64 15.80 0.35
N ARG A 36 7.70 16.43 1.08
CA ARG A 36 7.43 16.11 2.50
C ARG A 36 7.08 14.64 2.70
N CYS A 37 6.42 14.01 1.73
CA CYS A 37 6.04 12.60 1.82
C CYS A 37 7.25 11.65 1.81
N GLY A 38 8.37 12.04 1.19
CA GLY A 38 9.59 11.22 1.11
C GLY A 38 10.42 11.22 2.41
N GLU A 39 10.30 12.27 3.21
CA GLU A 39 10.99 12.44 4.50
C GLU A 39 10.07 12.14 5.70
N CYS A 40 8.80 11.84 5.43
CA CYS A 40 7.78 11.57 6.44
C CYS A 40 8.03 10.26 7.18
N GLU A 41 7.95 10.32 8.51
CA GLU A 41 8.01 9.18 9.42
C GLU A 41 6.95 8.10 9.10
N TYR A 42 5.83 8.48 8.48
CA TYR A 42 4.78 7.56 8.04
C TYR A 42 4.93 7.06 6.61
N GLY A 43 6.08 7.30 5.96
CA GLY A 43 6.32 6.96 4.56
C GLY A 43 6.08 5.48 4.20
N LYS A 44 6.30 4.56 5.16
CA LYS A 44 6.07 3.12 4.97
C LYS A 44 4.59 2.70 4.91
N VAL A 45 3.67 3.51 5.44
CA VAL A 45 2.25 3.13 5.60
C VAL A 45 1.29 4.06 4.87
N CYS A 46 1.65 5.32 4.65
CA CYS A 46 0.77 6.30 4.02
C CYS A 46 1.28 6.73 2.65
N GLY A 47 2.41 7.45 2.60
CA GLY A 47 2.95 8.03 1.38
C GLY A 47 2.07 9.09 0.70
N GLY A 48 0.81 9.31 1.12
CA GLY A 48 -0.13 10.25 0.48
C GLY A 48 -0.87 9.69 -0.75
N CYS A 49 -1.91 10.39 -1.22
CA CYS A 49 -2.74 9.95 -2.34
C CYS A 49 -2.05 10.18 -3.69
N ARG A 50 -1.66 9.10 -4.36
CA ARG A 50 -1.00 9.13 -5.67
C ARG A 50 -1.87 9.74 -6.78
N ALA A 51 -3.20 9.53 -6.72
CA ALA A 51 -4.13 10.15 -7.66
C ALA A 51 -4.22 11.67 -7.49
N ARG A 52 -4.04 12.21 -6.27
CA ARG A 52 -3.98 13.67 -6.05
C ARG A 52 -2.67 14.25 -6.52
N ALA A 53 -1.55 13.61 -6.19
CA ALA A 53 -0.22 14.01 -6.65
C ALA A 53 -0.21 14.15 -8.19
N HIS A 54 -0.63 13.09 -8.89
CA HIS A 54 -0.71 13.09 -10.35
C HIS A 54 -1.67 14.15 -10.90
N ALA A 55 -2.86 14.33 -10.31
CA ALA A 55 -3.84 15.29 -10.83
C ALA A 55 -3.36 16.75 -10.75
N LEU A 56 -2.42 17.07 -9.85
CA LEU A 56 -1.96 18.43 -9.60
C LEU A 56 -0.59 18.74 -10.22
N SER A 57 0.25 17.72 -10.41
CA SER A 57 1.64 17.90 -10.85
C SER A 57 2.00 17.09 -12.10
N ASP A 58 1.09 16.23 -12.59
CA ASP A 58 1.37 15.22 -13.61
C ASP A 58 2.50 14.24 -13.21
N ASP A 59 2.84 14.19 -11.92
CA ASP A 59 3.82 13.29 -11.33
C ASP A 59 3.14 12.42 -10.26
N LEU A 60 3.18 11.11 -10.50
CA LEU A 60 2.61 10.09 -9.61
C LEU A 60 3.33 10.03 -8.25
N PHE A 61 4.61 10.39 -8.22
CA PHE A 61 5.47 10.33 -7.03
C PHE A 61 5.70 11.69 -6.39
N ALA A 62 5.03 12.75 -6.84
CA ALA A 62 5.00 14.03 -6.14
C ALA A 62 4.32 13.94 -4.76
N GLU A 63 4.45 15.03 -4.01
CA GLU A 63 3.80 15.23 -2.72
C GLU A 63 2.27 15.31 -2.84
N ASP A 64 1.54 14.72 -1.89
CA ASP A 64 0.10 14.99 -1.73
C ASP A 64 -0.11 16.28 -0.92
N ILE A 65 -0.26 17.41 -1.62
CA ILE A 65 -0.38 18.75 -1.01
C ILE A 65 -1.60 18.93 -0.10
N TRP A 66 -2.54 17.97 -0.06
CA TRP A 66 -3.68 18.01 0.84
C TRP A 66 -3.38 17.34 2.20
N CYS A 67 -2.22 16.72 2.33
CA CYS A 67 -1.74 16.27 3.63
C CYS A 67 -1.39 17.48 4.49
N LEU A 68 -2.18 17.69 5.56
CA LEU A 68 -1.97 18.76 6.54
C LEU A 68 -0.90 18.42 7.58
N TYR A 69 -0.37 17.19 7.54
CA TYR A 69 0.69 16.76 8.44
C TYR A 69 2.03 17.34 7.99
N GLU A 70 2.79 17.88 8.94
CA GLU A 70 4.16 18.34 8.71
C GLU A 70 5.13 17.30 9.28
N PRO A 71 5.96 16.67 8.42
CA PRO A 71 6.98 15.72 8.84
C PRO A 71 7.93 16.32 9.87
N LYS A 72 8.30 15.53 10.87
CA LYS A 72 9.29 15.94 11.87
C LYS A 72 10.69 15.35 11.62
N GLY A 73 10.81 14.41 10.68
CA GLY A 73 12.08 13.82 10.25
C GLY A 73 12.69 12.82 11.25
N ASP A 74 12.01 12.57 12.36
CA ASP A 74 12.30 11.55 13.36
C ASP A 74 11.61 10.25 12.95
N GLY A 75 12.11 9.62 11.89
CA GLY A 75 11.58 8.41 11.26
C GLY A 75 11.02 7.38 12.25
N ALA A 76 9.76 7.55 12.64
CA ALA A 76 9.08 6.67 13.54
C ALA A 76 8.85 5.37 12.78
N ALA A 77 9.58 4.32 13.16
CA ALA A 77 9.25 2.99 12.69
C ALA A 77 7.75 2.77 12.93
N ALA A 78 7.05 2.23 11.93
CA ALA A 78 5.70 1.72 12.16
C ALA A 78 5.75 0.85 13.44
N PRO A 79 4.81 1.02 14.38
CA PRO A 79 4.85 0.26 15.61
C PRO A 79 4.92 -1.22 15.24
N GLU A 80 5.86 -1.97 15.82
CA GLU A 80 5.82 -3.42 15.74
C GLU A 80 4.55 -3.88 16.47
N ILE A 81 3.55 -4.27 15.69
CA ILE A 81 2.31 -4.81 16.24
C ILE A 81 2.52 -6.31 16.42
N ASP A 82 2.67 -6.74 17.67
CA ASP A 82 2.56 -8.15 18.03
C ASP A 82 1.10 -8.59 17.90
N VAL A 83 0.76 -9.21 16.77
CA VAL A 83 -0.58 -9.73 16.52
C VAL A 83 -0.72 -11.08 17.23
N SER A 84 -1.15 -11.04 18.49
CA SER A 84 -1.55 -12.23 19.24
C SER A 84 -3.03 -12.56 19.03
N TRP A 85 -3.34 -13.84 18.83
CA TRP A 85 -4.73 -14.31 18.69
C TRP A 85 -5.37 -14.40 20.07
N THR A 86 -6.52 -13.74 20.27
CA THR A 86 -7.30 -13.92 21.51
C THR A 86 -7.91 -15.33 21.56
N PRO A 87 -8.25 -15.86 22.75
CA PRO A 87 -8.90 -17.17 22.87
C PRO A 87 -10.19 -17.29 22.04
N GLU A 88 -10.97 -16.20 21.94
CA GLU A 88 -12.19 -16.17 21.13
C GLU A 88 -11.86 -16.17 19.63
N ALA A 89 -10.74 -15.56 19.23
CA ALA A 89 -10.28 -15.58 17.85
C ALA A 89 -9.78 -16.98 17.45
N GLU A 90 -9.11 -17.70 18.36
CA GLU A 90 -8.76 -19.11 18.18
C GLU A 90 -9.99 -20.01 18.05
N GLN A 91 -11.02 -19.77 18.87
CA GLN A 91 -12.26 -20.54 18.80
C GLN A 91 -13.00 -20.31 17.47
N ARG A 92 -12.92 -19.11 16.89
CA ARG A 92 -13.46 -18.83 15.55
C ARG A 92 -12.72 -19.60 14.45
N LEU A 93 -11.40 -19.79 14.58
CA LEU A 93 -10.62 -20.60 13.63
C LEU A 93 -11.07 -22.07 13.59
N GLN A 94 -11.56 -22.61 14.70
CA GLN A 94 -12.07 -23.99 14.76
C GLN A 94 -13.30 -24.21 13.86
N ARG A 95 -14.06 -23.15 13.57
CA ARG A 95 -15.24 -23.19 12.68
C ARG A 95 -14.88 -23.22 11.19
N ILE A 96 -13.63 -22.91 10.85
CA ILE A 96 -13.14 -22.91 9.47
C ILE A 96 -12.77 -24.35 9.06
N PRO A 97 -13.05 -24.80 7.82
CA PRO A 97 -12.56 -26.07 7.30
C PRO A 97 -11.02 -26.19 7.38
N GLY A 98 -10.51 -27.38 7.71
CA GLY A 98 -9.08 -27.59 7.97
C GLY A 98 -8.14 -27.11 6.86
N PHE A 99 -8.55 -27.25 5.59
CA PHE A 99 -7.76 -26.83 4.42
C PHE A 99 -7.62 -25.30 4.25
N ILE A 100 -8.44 -24.50 4.94
CA ILE A 100 -8.38 -23.04 4.90
C ILE A 100 -7.60 -22.49 6.11
N ARG A 101 -7.64 -23.15 7.26
CA ARG A 101 -7.04 -22.67 8.52
C ARG A 101 -5.56 -22.29 8.39
N GLY A 102 -4.78 -23.07 7.64
CA GLY A 102 -3.35 -22.82 7.42
C GLY A 102 -3.05 -21.51 6.68
N ARG A 103 -4.01 -20.95 5.93
CA ARG A 103 -3.89 -19.65 5.26
C ARG A 103 -4.34 -18.46 6.11
N VAL A 104 -5.04 -18.70 7.23
CA VAL A 104 -5.59 -17.63 8.08
C VAL A 104 -4.63 -17.21 9.19
N ARG A 105 -3.70 -18.11 9.56
CA ARG A 105 -2.66 -17.84 10.57
C ARG A 105 -1.37 -17.24 9.98
N GLY A 106 -1.29 -17.08 8.66
CA GLY A 106 -0.09 -16.63 7.94
C GLY A 106 -0.07 -15.13 7.73
#